data_AF-A0A662ZKI7-F1
#
_entry.id   AF-A0A662ZKI7-F1
#
_cell.length_a   1.000
_cell.length_b   1.000
_cell.length_c   1.000
_cell.angle_alpha   90.00
_cell.angle_beta   90.00
_cell.angle_gamma   90.00
#
_symmetry.space_group_name_H-M   'P 1'
#
loop_
_entity.id
_entity.type
_entity.pdbx_description
1 polymer ?
#
loop_
_entity_poly.entity_id
_entity_poly.type
_entity_poly.pdbx_seq_one_letter_code
_entity_poly.pdbx_strand_id
1 'polypeptide(L)'
;MDEDKQPKDAMDYLAMLVRTQGLLFSYVAREYPQMDTADFIHFYMESKTRRVIDENEVGSHTLELKDLLEYIDKNEVYEFKKGKAIDPEIAEWIGEFYAYYQLCVNVPSREMIKKIPVSYLVSIYPRFANFDLEFVMQHISKTVTHDKK
;
A
#
# COMPACT_ATOMS: atom_id res chain seq x y z
N MET A 1 21.57 22.46 9.20
CA MET A 1 21.08 21.39 10.10
C MET A 1 19.59 21.60 10.15
N ASP A 2 18.89 21.03 9.17
CA ASP A 2 17.45 21.13 9.10
C ASP A 2 16.90 20.01 9.97
N GLU A 3 16.36 20.41 11.12
CA GLU A 3 15.70 19.52 12.07
C GLU A 3 14.51 18.83 11.39
N ASP A 4 14.51 17.51 11.52
CA ASP A 4 13.36 16.61 11.41
C ASP A 4 12.02 17.34 11.60
N LYS A 5 11.33 17.62 10.49
CA LYS A 5 9.93 18.01 10.53
C LYS A 5 9.10 16.75 10.76
N GLN A 6 9.05 16.33 12.02
CA GLN A 6 8.08 15.38 12.53
C GLN A 6 6.65 15.82 12.10
N PRO A 7 5.75 14.87 11.75
CA PRO A 7 4.35 15.18 11.47
C PRO A 7 3.73 15.94 12.65
N LYS A 8 3.19 17.13 12.40
CA LYS A 8 2.80 18.07 13.47
C LYS A 8 1.42 17.76 14.04
N ASP A 9 0.67 16.89 13.38
CA ASP A 9 -0.62 16.37 13.79
C ASP A 9 -0.87 14.92 13.30
N ALA A 10 -1.90 14.27 13.83
CA ALA A 10 -2.26 12.90 13.46
C ALA A 10 -2.72 12.77 11.99
N MET A 11 -3.19 13.87 11.39
CA MET A 11 -3.63 13.90 10.00
C MET A 11 -2.44 13.81 9.04
N ASP A 12 -1.35 14.51 9.34
CA ASP A 12 -0.07 14.45 8.64
C ASP A 12 0.53 13.04 8.69
N TYR A 13 0.43 12.35 9.83
CA TYR A 13 0.91 10.98 9.97
C TYR A 13 0.16 10.00 9.07
N LEU A 14 -1.18 10.10 9.02
CA LEU A 14 -2.01 9.25 8.17
C LEU A 14 -1.74 9.50 6.68
N ALA A 15 -1.66 10.77 6.28
CA ALA A 15 -1.31 11.14 4.91
C ALA A 15 0.07 10.60 4.52
N MET A 16 1.03 10.65 5.44
CA MET A 16 2.36 10.10 5.23
C MET A 16 2.34 8.58 5.08
N LEU A 17 1.59 7.83 5.89
CA LEU A 17 1.48 6.37 5.74
C LEU A 17 0.93 5.99 4.37
N VAL A 18 -0.13 6.68 3.92
CA VAL A 18 -0.73 6.48 2.59
C VAL A 18 0.30 6.74 1.51
N ARG A 19 0.99 7.88 1.58
CA ARG A 19 2.01 8.29 0.62
C ARG A 19 3.19 7.32 0.58
N THR A 20 3.71 6.92 1.73
CA THR A 20 4.88 6.04 1.84
C THR A 20 4.60 4.68 1.24
N GLN A 21 3.42 4.10 1.45
CA GLN A 21 3.06 2.83 0.84
C GLN A 21 2.90 2.95 -0.69
N GLY A 22 2.26 4.01 -1.18
CA GLY A 22 2.19 4.28 -2.62
C GLY A 22 3.58 4.36 -3.25
N LEU A 23 4.44 5.20 -2.67
CA LEU A 23 5.81 5.37 -3.12
C LEU A 23 6.63 4.08 -3.08
N LEU A 24 6.40 3.21 -2.09
CA LEU A 24 7.04 1.89 -2.01
C LEU A 24 6.69 1.02 -3.22
N PHE A 25 5.41 0.96 -3.58
CA PHE A 25 4.96 0.12 -4.69
C PHE A 25 5.44 0.69 -6.03
N SER A 26 5.36 2.01 -6.19
CA SER A 26 5.92 2.76 -7.34
C SER A 26 7.42 2.50 -7.51
N TYR A 27 8.17 2.56 -6.41
CA TYR A 27 9.61 2.30 -6.40
C TYR A 27 9.92 0.87 -6.85
N VAL A 28 9.23 -0.13 -6.31
CA VAL A 28 9.47 -1.53 -6.70
C VAL A 28 9.14 -1.76 -8.17
N ALA A 29 8.02 -1.22 -8.66
CA ALA A 29 7.65 -1.29 -10.07
C ALA A 29 8.72 -0.68 -11.00
N ARG A 30 9.28 0.47 -10.60
CA ARG A 30 10.27 1.21 -11.40
C ARG A 30 11.66 0.58 -11.38
N GLU A 31 12.17 0.21 -10.20
CA GLU A 31 13.54 -0.27 -10.05
C GLU A 31 13.71 -1.76 -10.40
N TYR A 32 12.61 -2.53 -10.34
CA TYR A 32 12.61 -3.96 -10.66
C TYR A 32 11.64 -4.30 -11.82
N PRO A 33 11.84 -3.73 -13.03
CA PRO A 33 10.88 -3.83 -14.13
C PRO A 33 10.70 -5.25 -14.70
N GLN A 34 11.60 -6.18 -14.35
CA GLN A 34 11.57 -7.59 -14.75
C GLN A 34 10.95 -8.52 -13.68
N MET A 35 10.48 -7.94 -12.57
CA MET A 35 9.92 -8.66 -11.44
C MET A 35 8.41 -8.46 -11.36
N ASP A 36 7.74 -9.40 -10.70
CA ASP A 36 6.30 -9.35 -10.47
C ASP A 36 5.96 -8.36 -9.35
N THR A 37 5.48 -7.18 -9.72
CA THR A 37 5.05 -6.16 -8.74
C THR A 37 3.85 -6.64 -7.93
N ALA A 38 2.92 -7.40 -8.52
CA ALA A 38 1.74 -7.87 -7.81
C ALA A 38 2.14 -8.87 -6.71
N ASP A 39 3.12 -9.74 -6.98
CA ASP A 39 3.67 -10.66 -5.98
C ASP A 39 4.31 -9.91 -4.81
N PHE A 40 5.09 -8.86 -5.09
CA PHE A 40 5.65 -8.01 -4.03
C PHE A 40 4.55 -7.34 -3.20
N ILE A 41 3.51 -6.79 -3.83
CA ILE A 41 2.37 -6.19 -3.13
C ILE A 41 1.68 -7.23 -2.24
N HIS A 42 1.45 -8.44 -2.75
CA HIS A 42 0.87 -9.53 -1.97
C HIS A 42 1.74 -9.88 -0.76
N PHE A 43 3.05 -10.07 -0.99
CA PHE A 43 4.01 -10.33 0.09
C PHE A 43 3.96 -9.22 1.14
N TYR A 44 4.09 -7.96 0.73
CA TYR A 44 4.09 -6.81 1.64
C TYR A 44 2.79 -6.75 2.45
N MET A 45 1.64 -6.91 1.81
CA MET A 45 0.34 -6.88 2.49
C MET A 45 0.14 -8.03 3.48
N GLU A 46 0.90 -9.12 3.37
CA GLU A 46 0.88 -10.26 4.31
C GLU A 46 2.07 -10.27 5.29
N SER A 47 2.99 -9.32 5.15
CA SER A 47 4.27 -9.31 5.85
C SER A 47 4.13 -8.92 7.33
N LYS A 48 5.13 -9.31 8.14
CA LYS A 48 5.26 -8.88 9.53
C LYS A 48 5.46 -7.37 9.61
N THR A 49 6.27 -6.80 8.72
CA THR A 49 6.47 -5.34 8.66
C THR A 49 5.13 -4.64 8.53
N ARG A 50 4.29 -5.09 7.60
CA ARG A 50 2.96 -4.53 7.44
C ARG A 50 2.07 -4.77 8.65
N ARG A 51 2.13 -5.95 9.26
CA ARG A 51 1.39 -6.24 10.50
C ARG A 51 1.72 -5.28 11.64
N VAL A 52 3.01 -4.94 11.83
CA VAL A 52 3.44 -3.98 12.87
C VAL A 52 2.87 -2.57 12.57
N ILE A 53 2.79 -2.18 11.30
CA ILE A 53 2.14 -0.93 10.87
C ILE A 53 0.64 -0.99 11.16
N ASP A 54 -0.03 -2.09 10.81
CA ASP A 54 -1.46 -2.31 11.08
C ASP A 54 -1.80 -2.20 12.57
N GLU A 55 -0.95 -2.76 13.43
CA GLU A 55 -1.13 -2.81 14.88
C GLU A 55 -0.74 -1.47 15.57
N ASN A 56 -0.30 -0.46 14.80
CA ASN A 56 0.23 0.83 15.27
C ASN A 56 1.38 0.68 16.28
N GLU A 57 2.12 -0.43 16.22
CA GLU A 57 3.25 -0.69 17.12
C GLU A 57 4.52 0.06 16.70
N VAL A 58 4.53 0.66 15.51
CA VAL A 58 5.57 1.61 15.09
C VAL A 58 5.32 2.95 15.79
N GLY A 59 5.69 3.03 17.07
CA GLY A 59 5.55 4.25 17.86
C GLY A 59 6.24 5.42 17.16
N SER A 60 5.47 6.42 16.72
CA SER A 60 5.85 7.79 16.32
C SER A 60 7.07 8.00 15.40
N HIS A 61 7.73 6.97 14.90
CA HIS A 61 8.94 7.09 14.10
C HIS A 61 8.53 6.95 12.64
N THR A 62 8.47 8.11 11.99
CA THR A 62 8.42 8.34 10.55
C THR A 62 9.33 7.34 9.83
N LEU A 63 8.78 6.22 9.36
CA LEU A 63 9.52 5.34 8.46
C LEU A 63 9.56 6.05 7.10
N GLU A 64 10.67 6.73 6.81
CA GLU A 64 10.95 7.14 5.44
C GLU A 64 10.97 5.89 4.53
N LEU A 65 10.66 6.08 3.25
CA LEU A 65 10.61 5.00 2.27
C LEU A 65 11.85 4.08 2.31
N LYS A 66 13.04 4.68 2.47
CA LYS A 66 14.31 3.95 2.54
C LYS A 66 14.40 3.07 3.78
N ASP A 67 14.01 3.59 4.93
CA ASP A 67 14.01 2.83 6.18
C ASP A 67 13.03 1.67 6.13
N LEU A 68 11.87 1.87 5.48
CA LEU A 68 10.89 0.80 5.30
C LEU A 68 11.40 -0.32 4.39
N LEU A 69 12.02 0.02 3.26
CA LEU A 69 12.63 -0.96 2.35
C LEU A 69 13.76 -1.73 3.01
N GLU A 70 14.69 -1.01 3.68
CA GLU A 70 15.78 -1.64 4.42
C GLU A 70 15.26 -2.51 5.56
N TYR A 71 14.20 -2.09 6.24
CA TYR A 71 13.59 -2.88 7.30
C TYR A 71 13.01 -4.18 6.74
N ILE A 72 12.28 -4.12 5.62
CA ILE A 72 11.76 -5.32 4.95
C ILE A 72 12.91 -6.25 4.58
N ASP A 73 13.93 -5.75 3.88
CA ASP A 73 15.08 -6.56 3.43
C ASP A 73 15.85 -7.22 4.60
N LYS A 74 16.03 -6.48 5.72
CA LYS A 74 16.75 -6.97 6.90
C LYS A 74 15.94 -7.96 7.73
N ASN A 75 14.62 -7.81 7.82
CA ASN A 75 13.78 -8.57 8.75
C ASN A 75 12.94 -9.65 8.08
N GLU A 76 12.71 -9.54 6.77
CA GLU A 76 11.85 -10.41 6.00
C GLU A 76 12.56 -10.78 4.69
N VAL A 77 13.02 -12.03 4.60
CA VAL A 77 13.70 -12.52 3.40
C VAL A 77 12.69 -12.65 2.26
N TYR A 78 12.47 -11.56 1.51
CA TYR A 78 11.69 -11.57 0.28
C TYR A 78 12.61 -11.79 -0.92
N GLU A 79 12.29 -12.80 -1.72
CA GLU A 79 12.94 -13.04 -2.99
C GLU A 79 12.03 -12.54 -4.12
N PHE A 80 12.49 -11.53 -4.86
CA PHE A 80 11.75 -11.02 -6.01
C PHE A 80 11.48 -12.12 -7.04
N LYS A 81 10.20 -12.38 -7.31
CA LYS A 81 9.81 -13.29 -8.38
C LYS A 81 9.90 -12.59 -9.73
N LYS A 82 10.48 -13.29 -10.71
CA LYS A 82 10.46 -12.84 -12.11
C LYS A 82 9.01 -12.80 -12.61
N GLY A 83 8.66 -11.74 -13.34
CA GLY A 83 7.32 -11.57 -13.85
C GLY A 83 7.15 -10.24 -14.58
N LYS A 84 5.92 -9.73 -14.59
CA LYS A 84 5.60 -8.46 -15.22
C LYS A 84 5.45 -7.38 -14.15
N ALA A 85 6.18 -6.29 -14.32
CA ALA A 85 5.97 -5.12 -13.51
C ALA A 85 4.60 -4.47 -13.81
N ILE A 86 3.91 -4.03 -12.76
CA ILE A 86 2.80 -3.10 -12.89
C ILE A 86 3.39 -1.72 -13.24
N ASP A 87 2.66 -0.90 -13.99
CA ASP A 87 3.09 0.47 -14.26
C ASP A 87 3.30 1.24 -12.93
N PRO A 88 4.38 2.02 -12.76
CA PRO A 88 4.69 2.68 -11.49
C PRO A 88 3.58 3.58 -10.97
N GLU A 89 2.87 4.32 -11.84
CA GLU A 89 1.76 5.20 -11.41
C GLU A 89 0.56 4.37 -10.92
N ILE A 90 0.29 3.26 -11.58
CA ILE A 90 -0.75 2.30 -11.15
C ILE A 90 -0.36 1.66 -9.82
N ALA A 91 0.91 1.26 -9.66
CA ALA A 91 1.41 0.66 -8.43
C ALA A 91 1.33 1.66 -7.26
N GLU A 92 1.67 2.92 -7.51
CA GLU A 92 1.54 4.03 -6.56
C GLU A 92 0.09 4.16 -6.07
N TRP A 93 -0.84 4.31 -7.01
CA TRP A 93 -2.25 4.44 -6.70
C TRP A 93 -2.82 3.23 -5.94
N ILE A 94 -2.39 2.01 -6.28
CA ILE A 94 -2.76 0.79 -5.55
C ILE A 94 -2.27 0.83 -4.10
N GLY A 95 -1.03 1.27 -3.88
CA GLY A 95 -0.45 1.38 -2.54
C GLY A 95 -1.19 2.42 -1.69
N GLU A 96 -1.47 3.60 -2.26
CA GLU A 96 -2.24 4.63 -1.59
C GLU A 96 -3.66 4.16 -1.29
N PHE A 97 -4.32 3.50 -2.25
CA PHE A 97 -5.66 2.97 -2.07
C PHE A 97 -5.73 1.96 -0.92
N TYR A 98 -4.83 0.97 -0.89
CA TYR A 98 -4.84 -0.03 0.18
C TYR A 98 -4.58 0.62 1.55
N ALA A 99 -3.59 1.50 1.67
CA ALA A 99 -3.31 2.20 2.92
C ALA A 99 -4.54 3.01 3.39
N TYR A 100 -5.11 3.82 2.50
CA TYR A 100 -6.25 4.67 2.80
C TYR A 100 -7.47 3.85 3.21
N TYR A 101 -7.83 2.84 2.43
CA TYR A 101 -8.97 1.97 2.72
C TYR A 101 -8.81 1.35 4.11
N GLN A 102 -7.59 0.91 4.46
CA GLN A 102 -7.31 0.29 5.76
C GLN A 102 -7.64 1.20 6.93
N LEU A 103 -7.19 2.45 6.82
CA LEU A 103 -7.38 3.48 7.84
C LEU A 103 -8.87 3.76 8.05
N CYS A 104 -9.67 3.73 6.98
CA CYS A 104 -11.10 3.98 7.06
C CYS A 104 -11.90 2.84 7.69
N VAL A 105 -11.55 1.57 7.46
CA VAL A 105 -12.37 0.41 7.88
C VAL A 105 -11.76 -0.43 9.00
N ASN A 106 -10.51 -0.16 9.37
CA ASN A 106 -9.77 -0.90 10.40
C ASN A 106 -9.75 -2.42 10.19
N VAL A 107 -9.49 -2.86 8.95
CA VAL A 107 -9.35 -4.27 8.56
C VAL A 107 -7.87 -4.56 8.35
N PRO A 108 -7.30 -5.68 8.86
CA PRO A 108 -5.89 -6.03 8.61
C PRO A 108 -5.55 -6.10 7.12
N SER A 109 -4.33 -5.68 6.75
CA SER A 109 -3.84 -5.64 5.36
C SER A 109 -3.97 -7.00 4.67
N ARG A 110 -3.63 -8.07 5.39
CA ARG A 110 -3.71 -9.48 4.94
C ARG A 110 -5.12 -9.95 4.61
N GLU A 111 -6.14 -9.33 5.22
CA GLU A 111 -7.53 -9.61 4.90
C GLU A 111 -8.02 -8.74 3.76
N MET A 112 -7.52 -7.51 3.67
CA MET A 112 -7.88 -6.59 2.59
C MET A 112 -7.40 -7.07 1.23
N ILE A 113 -6.15 -7.53 1.14
CA ILE A 113 -5.55 -8.03 -0.10
C ILE A 113 -6.31 -9.24 -0.68
N LYS A 114 -6.99 -10.01 0.17
CA LYS A 114 -7.87 -11.13 -0.23
C LYS A 114 -9.24 -10.67 -0.72
N LYS A 115 -9.79 -9.63 -0.09
CA LYS A 115 -11.11 -9.07 -0.45
C LYS A 115 -11.07 -8.23 -1.72
N ILE A 116 -9.97 -7.52 -1.92
CA ILE A 116 -9.76 -6.62 -3.05
C ILE A 116 -8.44 -7.02 -3.70
N PRO A 117 -8.44 -7.92 -4.69
CA PRO A 117 -7.21 -8.39 -5.33
C PRO A 117 -6.50 -7.29 -6.13
N VAL A 118 -5.17 -7.37 -6.24
CA VAL A 118 -4.35 -6.42 -7.02
C VAL A 118 -4.83 -6.34 -8.47
N SER A 119 -5.14 -7.49 -9.08
CA SER A 119 -5.63 -7.57 -10.46
C SER A 119 -6.95 -6.82 -10.67
N TYR A 120 -7.83 -6.81 -9.68
CA TYR A 120 -9.08 -6.04 -9.72
C TYR A 120 -8.76 -4.53 -9.72
N LEU A 121 -7.89 -4.06 -8.83
CA LEU A 121 -7.48 -2.66 -8.78
C LEU A 121 -6.82 -2.19 -10.08
N VAL A 122 -5.93 -3.00 -10.66
CA VAL A 122 -5.33 -2.72 -11.98
C VAL A 122 -6.41 -2.56 -13.06
N SER A 123 -7.45 -3.41 -13.06
CA SER A 123 -8.50 -3.36 -14.08
C SER A 123 -9.40 -2.13 -13.99
N ILE A 124 -9.58 -1.57 -12.78
CA ILE A 124 -10.45 -0.41 -12.56
C ILE A 124 -9.67 0.92 -12.61
N TYR A 125 -8.34 0.89 -12.52
CA TYR A 125 -7.49 2.08 -12.52
C TYR A 125 -7.82 3.07 -13.65
N PRO A 126 -7.97 2.68 -14.94
CA PRO A 126 -8.25 3.63 -16.02
C PRO A 126 -9.54 4.43 -15.83
N ARG A 127 -10.49 3.89 -15.05
CA ARG A 127 -11.76 4.54 -14.74
C ARG A 127 -11.68 5.42 -13.49
N PHE A 128 -10.85 5.04 -12.51
CA PHE A 128 -10.88 5.62 -11.17
C PHE A 128 -9.65 6.44 -10.78
N ALA A 129 -8.57 6.44 -11.57
CA ALA A 129 -7.32 7.13 -11.23
C ALA A 129 -7.48 8.64 -10.93
N ASN A 130 -8.48 9.29 -11.53
CA ASN A 130 -8.74 10.74 -11.35
C ASN A 130 -9.77 11.05 -10.24
N PHE A 131 -10.26 10.04 -9.51
CA PHE A 131 -11.20 10.22 -8.41
C PHE A 131 -10.48 10.12 -7.07
N ASP A 132 -10.98 10.86 -6.08
CA ASP A 132 -10.48 10.77 -4.71
C ASP A 132 -10.64 9.36 -4.15
N LEU A 133 -9.66 8.91 -3.36
CA LEU A 133 -9.64 7.56 -2.78
C LEU A 133 -10.90 7.23 -1.97
N GLU A 134 -11.50 8.24 -1.30
CA GLU A 134 -12.77 8.08 -0.60
C GLU A 134 -13.90 7.64 -1.53
N PHE A 135 -14.03 8.30 -2.69
CA PHE A 135 -15.05 7.98 -3.68
C PHE A 135 -14.88 6.55 -4.21
N VAL A 136 -13.63 6.19 -4.53
CA VAL A 136 -13.29 4.84 -5.02
C VAL A 136 -13.61 3.78 -3.96
N MET A 137 -13.22 4.02 -2.70
CA MET A 137 -13.51 3.14 -1.57
C MET A 137 -15.02 2.94 -1.40
N GLN A 138 -15.81 4.01 -1.39
CA GLN A 138 -17.26 3.93 -1.27
C GLN A 138 -17.90 3.15 -2.42
N HIS A 139 -17.39 3.33 -3.64
CA HIS A 139 -17.85 2.58 -4.81
C HIS A 139 -17.56 1.07 -4.68
N ILE A 140 -16.31 0.71 -4.37
CA ILE A 140 -15.90 -0.70 -4.21
C ILE A 140 -16.67 -1.36 -3.07
N SER A 141 -16.87 -0.67 -1.94
CA SER A 141 -17.58 -1.21 -0.78
C SER A 141 -19.03 -1.56 -1.09
N LYS A 142 -19.70 -0.78 -1.95
CA LYS A 142 -21.07 -1.09 -2.42
C LYS A 142 -21.07 -2.30 -3.33
N THR A 143 -20.07 -2.46 -4.20
CA THR A 143 -19.97 -3.59 -5.13
C THR A 143 -19.64 -4.89 -4.40
N VAL A 144 -18.64 -4.88 -3.52
CA VAL A 144 -18.17 -6.08 -2.77
C VAL A 144 -19.21 -6.60 -1.77
N THR A 145 -20.13 -5.76 -1.29
CA THR A 145 -21.23 -6.18 -0.39
C THR A 145 -22.41 -6.82 -1.12
N HIS A 146 -22.54 -6.64 -2.44
CA HIS A 146 -23.64 -7.21 -3.22
C HIS A 146 -23.40 -8.65 -3.70
N ASP A 147 -22.16 -9.15 -3.69
CA ASP A 147 -21.81 -10.53 -4.09
C ASP A 147 -21.99 -11.58 -2.96
N LYS A 148 -22.65 -11.21 -1.85
CA LYS A 148 -22.99 -12.12 -0.72
C LYS A 148 -24.47 -12.52 -0.67
N LYS A 149 -25.17 -12.56 -1.80
CA LYS A 149 -26.55 -13.07 -1.88
C LYS A 149 -26.69 -14.25 -2.82
#